data_AF-A0A4Y7RT64-F1
#
_entry.id   AF-A0A4Y7RT64-F1
#
_cell.length_a   1.000
_cell.length_b   1.000
_cell.length_c   1.000
_cell.angle_alpha   90.00
_cell.angle_beta   90.00
_cell.angle_gamma   90.00
#
_symmetry.space_group_name_H-M   'P 1'
#
loop_
_entity.id
_entity.type
_entity.pdbx_description
1 polymer ?
#
loop_
_entity_poly.entity_id
_entity_poly.type
_entity_poly.pdbx_seq_one_letter_code
_entity_poly.pdbx_strand_id
1 'polypeptide(L)'
;MIIFTDRGWEIERDTFSDELLEKLGSLIPGGDYSFVNELKDRNRGMILLLIDKIKKSGEKGFIPLLQAWMEIDYRKVREEIAKVINHLEKSGDLPDKVISLHEYRLKNKK
;
A
#
# COMPACT_ATOMS: atom_id res chain seq x y z
N MET A 1 -9.01 -24.97 21.40
CA MET A 1 -7.81 -24.95 20.54
C MET A 1 -8.30 -25.12 19.11
N ILE A 2 -8.49 -24.02 18.38
CA ILE A 2 -8.93 -24.09 16.98
C ILE A 2 -7.68 -24.44 16.17
N ILE A 3 -7.66 -25.64 15.62
CA ILE A 3 -6.59 -26.11 14.75
C ILE A 3 -6.88 -25.49 13.38
N PHE A 4 -6.19 -24.39 13.07
CA PHE A 4 -6.27 -23.75 11.77
C PHE A 4 -5.56 -24.65 10.75
N THR A 5 -6.34 -25.31 9.91
CA THR A 5 -5.82 -25.97 8.70
C THR A 5 -5.40 -24.90 7.69
N ASP A 6 -4.43 -25.19 6.82
CA ASP A 6 -3.90 -24.23 5.83
C ASP A 6 -4.97 -23.54 4.97
N ARG A 7 -6.13 -24.20 4.74
CA ARG A 7 -7.31 -23.63 4.07
C ARG A 7 -8.05 -22.57 4.89
N GLY A 8 -8.08 -22.70 6.22
CA GLY A 8 -8.69 -21.70 7.11
C GLY A 8 -7.91 -20.39 7.09
N TRP A 9 -6.59 -20.47 6.93
CA TRP A 9 -5.72 -19.29 6.88
C TRP A 9 -5.82 -18.52 5.55
N GLU A 10 -6.26 -19.14 4.46
CA GLU A 10 -6.51 -18.42 3.20
C GLU A 10 -7.80 -17.60 3.27
N ILE A 11 -8.86 -18.16 3.81
CA ILE A 11 -10.17 -17.48 3.94
C ILE A 11 -10.09 -16.35 4.98
N GLU A 12 -9.48 -16.63 6.14
CA GLU A 12 -9.36 -15.64 7.22
C GLU A 12 -8.44 -14.47 6.83
N ARG A 13 -7.41 -14.73 6.02
CA ARG A 13 -6.54 -13.65 5.48
C ARG A 13 -7.25 -12.77 4.46
N ASP A 14 -8.17 -13.31 3.67
CA ASP A 14 -8.88 -12.52 2.67
C ASP A 14 -9.84 -11.55 3.34
N THR A 15 -10.69 -12.03 4.25
CA THR A 15 -11.59 -11.19 5.07
C THR A 15 -10.81 -10.16 5.88
N PHE A 16 -9.72 -10.56 6.54
CA PHE A 16 -8.91 -9.65 7.34
C PHE A 16 -8.22 -8.56 6.49
N SER A 17 -7.86 -8.87 5.24
CA SER A 17 -7.23 -7.88 4.35
C SER A 17 -8.23 -6.90 3.74
N ASP A 18 -9.51 -7.27 3.63
CA ASP A 18 -10.59 -6.34 3.24
C ASP A 18 -10.90 -5.35 4.37
N GLU A 19 -11.00 -5.82 5.62
CA GLU A 19 -11.16 -4.95 6.79
C GLU A 19 -10.00 -3.95 6.92
N LEU A 20 -8.79 -4.39 6.63
CA LEU A 20 -7.62 -3.52 6.60
C LEU A 20 -7.70 -2.47 5.47
N LEU A 21 -8.21 -2.85 4.30
CA LEU A 21 -8.38 -1.91 3.19
C LEU A 21 -9.41 -0.83 3.52
N GLU A 22 -10.55 -1.20 4.08
CA GLU A 22 -11.57 -0.24 4.55
C GLU A 22 -11.01 0.69 5.62
N LYS A 23 -10.28 0.14 6.60
CA LYS A 23 -9.62 0.92 7.64
C LYS A 23 -8.64 1.92 7.04
N LEU A 24 -7.78 1.49 6.11
CA LEU A 24 -6.86 2.40 5.40
C LEU A 24 -7.62 3.48 4.63
N GLY A 25 -8.73 3.13 3.97
CA GLY A 25 -9.59 4.07 3.25
C GLY A 25 -10.16 5.16 4.16
N SER A 26 -10.63 4.78 5.34
CA SER A 26 -11.15 5.73 6.35
C SER A 26 -10.12 6.72 6.90
N LEU A 27 -8.82 6.41 6.78
CA LEU A 27 -7.73 7.29 7.21
C LEU A 27 -7.36 8.33 6.14
N ILE A 28 -7.74 8.11 4.87
CA ILE A 28 -7.45 9.02 3.76
C ILE A 28 -7.98 10.44 4.04
N PRO A 29 -9.24 10.65 4.45
CA PRO A 29 -9.78 11.99 4.71
C PRO A 29 -9.11 12.69 5.90
N GLY A 30 -8.61 11.92 6.88
CA GLY A 30 -7.97 12.44 8.08
C GLY A 30 -6.49 12.78 7.90
N GLY A 31 -5.82 12.22 6.89
CA GLY A 31 -4.39 12.40 6.65
C GLY A 31 -3.49 11.75 7.70
N ASP A 32 -4.05 10.98 8.64
CA ASP A 32 -3.31 10.26 9.66
C ASP A 32 -2.93 8.86 9.15
N TYR A 33 -1.70 8.75 8.64
CA TYR A 33 -1.16 7.50 8.13
C TYR A 33 -0.32 6.76 9.18
N SER A 34 -0.39 7.13 10.46
CA SER A 34 0.39 6.48 11.52
C SER A 34 0.13 4.97 11.61
N PHE A 35 -1.06 4.51 11.23
CA PHE A 35 -1.44 3.09 11.19
C PHE A 35 -0.52 2.24 10.30
N VAL A 36 0.13 2.81 9.27
CA VAL A 36 1.10 2.05 8.45
C VAL A 36 2.30 1.57 9.28
N ASN A 37 2.62 2.25 10.39
CA ASN A 37 3.65 1.79 11.32
C ASN A 37 3.27 0.49 12.02
N GLU A 38 1.98 0.24 12.25
CA GLU A 38 1.51 -1.03 12.83
C GLU A 38 1.58 -2.19 11.83
N LEU A 39 1.68 -1.88 10.53
CA LEU A 39 1.80 -2.88 9.47
C LEU A 39 3.23 -3.38 9.27
N LYS A 40 4.24 -2.59 9.66
CA LYS A 40 5.67 -2.92 9.46
C LYS A 40 6.10 -4.23 10.14
N ASP A 41 5.50 -4.54 11.29
CA ASP A 41 5.83 -5.70 12.12
C ASP A 41 5.00 -6.94 11.72
N ARG A 42 4.14 -6.81 10.71
CA ARG A 42 3.29 -7.90 10.22
C ARG A 42 3.99 -8.78 9.18
N ASN A 43 3.39 -9.94 8.92
CA ASN A 43 3.88 -10.89 7.93
C ASN A 43 4.02 -10.21 6.55
N ARG A 44 5.21 -10.35 5.94
CA ARG A 44 5.53 -9.72 4.65
C ARG A 44 4.56 -10.08 3.53
N GLY A 45 4.06 -11.32 3.50
CA GLY A 45 3.06 -11.76 2.52
C GLY A 45 1.73 -11.03 2.68
N MET A 46 1.34 -10.70 3.92
CA MET A 46 0.13 -9.92 4.20
C MET A 46 0.27 -8.46 3.73
N ILE A 47 1.44 -7.85 3.96
CA ILE A 47 1.74 -6.49 3.47
C ILE A 47 1.65 -6.44 1.94
N LEU A 48 2.28 -7.38 1.24
CA LEU A 48 2.25 -7.45 -0.22
C LEU A 48 0.84 -7.67 -0.77
N LEU A 49 0.05 -8.51 -0.12
CA LEU A 49 -1.35 -8.75 -0.50
C LEU A 49 -2.20 -7.49 -0.33
N LEU A 50 -2.01 -6.74 0.75
CA LEU A 50 -2.72 -5.48 0.99
C LEU A 50 -2.34 -4.42 -0.07
N ILE A 51 -1.06 -4.32 -0.43
CA ILE A 51 -0.59 -3.44 -1.52
C ILE A 51 -1.22 -3.83 -2.87
N ASP A 52 -1.34 -5.12 -3.17
CA ASP A 52 -2.02 -5.60 -4.38
C ASP A 52 -3.52 -5.30 -4.36
N LYS A 53 -4.20 -5.37 -3.20
CA LYS A 53 -5.60 -4.94 -3.06
C LYS A 53 -5.78 -3.45 -3.33
N ILE A 54 -4.91 -2.59 -2.78
CA ILE A 54 -4.92 -1.14 -3.07
C ILE A 54 -4.69 -0.86 -4.56
N LYS A 55 -3.79 -1.61 -5.20
CA LYS A 55 -3.59 -1.50 -6.65
C LYS A 55 -4.86 -1.81 -7.43
N LYS A 56 -5.57 -2.88 -7.06
CA LYS A 56 -6.80 -3.33 -7.72
C LYS A 56 -7.98 -2.40 -7.48
N SER A 57 -8.05 -1.69 -6.35
CA SER A 57 -9.10 -0.70 -6.11
C SER A 57 -9.02 0.47 -7.09
N GLY A 58 -7.83 0.80 -7.59
CA GLY A 58 -7.64 1.90 -8.54
C GLY A 58 -7.79 3.29 -7.91
N GLU A 59 -7.95 3.36 -6.58
CA GLU A 59 -8.25 4.59 -5.87
C GLU A 59 -6.99 5.44 -5.65
N LYS A 60 -6.91 6.57 -6.35
CA LYS A 60 -5.78 7.52 -6.22
C LYS A 60 -5.67 8.15 -4.82
N GLY A 61 -6.73 8.10 -4.02
CA GLY A 61 -6.73 8.58 -2.63
C GLY A 61 -5.71 7.87 -1.73
N PHE A 62 -5.28 6.66 -2.08
CA PHE A 62 -4.26 5.92 -1.34
C PHE A 62 -2.83 6.40 -1.60
N ILE A 63 -2.58 7.24 -2.61
CA ILE A 63 -1.21 7.67 -2.98
C ILE A 63 -0.47 8.33 -1.80
N PRO A 64 -1.04 9.30 -1.06
CA PRO A 64 -0.36 9.91 0.09
C PRO A 64 -0.05 8.90 1.21
N LEU A 65 -0.96 7.95 1.45
CA LEU A 65 -0.77 6.86 2.40
C LEU A 65 0.39 5.95 1.99
N LEU A 66 0.43 5.55 0.71
CA LEU A 66 1.50 4.73 0.13
C LEU A 66 2.86 5.46 0.20
N GLN A 67 2.89 6.78 -0.02
CA GLN A 67 4.11 7.57 0.14
C GLN A 67 4.62 7.56 1.58
N ALA A 68 3.75 7.77 2.58
CA ALA A 68 4.12 7.67 3.99
C ALA A 68 4.63 6.27 4.36
N TRP A 69 4.01 5.23 3.79
CA TRP A 69 4.41 3.85 4.03
C TRP A 69 5.81 3.52 3.45
N MET A 70 6.21 4.14 2.33
CA MET A 70 7.57 3.94 1.79
C MET A 70 8.68 4.42 2.74
N GLU A 71 8.42 5.35 3.64
CA GLU A 71 9.45 5.90 4.53
C GLU A 71 9.89 4.88 5.60
N ILE A 72 8.97 4.03 6.03
CA ILE A 72 9.12 3.16 7.20
C ILE A 72 9.48 1.70 6.86
N ASP A 73 9.21 1.26 5.62
CA ASP A 73 9.28 -0.16 5.28
C ASP A 73 10.62 -0.57 4.64
N TYR A 74 10.87 -1.86 4.41
CA TYR A 74 12.12 -2.36 3.82
C TYR A 74 12.13 -2.29 2.28
N ARG A 75 13.33 -2.33 1.66
CA ARG A 75 13.55 -2.04 0.23
C ARG A 75 12.54 -2.69 -0.73
N LYS A 76 12.24 -3.98 -0.55
CA LYS A 76 11.29 -4.72 -1.41
C LYS A 76 9.86 -4.18 -1.33
N VAL A 77 9.37 -3.81 -0.14
CA VAL A 77 8.03 -3.22 0.00
C VAL A 77 7.97 -1.85 -0.64
N ARG A 78 9.03 -1.04 -0.48
CA ARG A 78 9.12 0.26 -1.15
C ARG A 78 9.06 0.13 -2.68
N GLU A 79 9.72 -0.87 -3.25
CA GLU A 79 9.69 -1.15 -4.69
C GLU A 79 8.28 -1.51 -5.17
N GLU A 80 7.56 -2.35 -4.43
CA GLU A 80 6.17 -2.71 -4.78
C GLU A 80 5.21 -1.54 -4.62
N ILE A 81 5.32 -0.76 -3.54
CA ILE A 81 4.51 0.45 -3.34
C ILE A 81 4.75 1.44 -4.49
N ALA A 82 6.01 1.65 -4.89
CA ALA A 82 6.32 2.54 -6.01
C ALA A 82 5.67 2.06 -7.33
N LYS A 83 5.63 0.74 -7.58
CA LYS A 83 4.91 0.18 -8.75
C LYS A 83 3.41 0.44 -8.67
N VAL A 84 2.81 0.33 -7.47
CA VAL A 84 1.39 0.59 -7.27
C VAL A 84 1.05 2.07 -7.45
N ILE A 85 1.83 2.99 -6.88
CA ILE A 85 1.65 4.43 -7.11
C ILE A 85 1.68 4.74 -8.61
N ASN A 86 2.71 4.25 -9.32
CA ASN A 86 2.83 4.42 -10.76
C ASN A 86 1.62 3.84 -11.52
N HIS A 87 1.08 2.71 -11.06
CA HIS A 87 -0.12 2.12 -11.65
C HIS A 87 -1.33 3.04 -11.41
N LEU A 88 -1.60 3.43 -10.17
CA LEU A 88 -2.71 4.30 -9.81
C LEU A 88 -2.66 5.66 -10.53
N GLU A 89 -1.48 6.22 -10.71
CA GLU A 89 -1.26 7.46 -11.46
C GLU A 89 -1.60 7.28 -12.95
N LYS A 90 -1.08 6.22 -13.58
CA LYS A 90 -1.30 5.90 -15.01
C LYS A 90 -2.73 5.46 -15.32
N SER A 91 -3.41 4.82 -14.38
CA SER A 91 -4.79 4.34 -14.54
C SER A 91 -5.82 5.46 -14.67
N GLY A 92 -5.43 6.73 -14.49
CA GLY A 92 -6.34 7.86 -14.69
C GLY A 92 -5.88 8.95 -15.66
N ASP A 93 -4.82 8.75 -16.43
CA ASP A 93 -4.56 9.37 -17.75
C ASP A 93 -3.17 8.93 -18.28
N LEU A 94 -3.02 8.78 -19.59
CA LEU A 94 -1.72 8.81 -20.28
C LEU A 94 -1.81 9.84 -21.42
N PRO A 95 -0.72 10.53 -21.83
CA PRO A 95 0.69 10.37 -21.45
C PRO A 95 1.44 11.68 -21.10
N ASP A 96 2.73 11.53 -20.79
CA ASP A 96 3.81 12.53 -20.93
C ASP A 96 4.23 13.39 -19.72
N LYS A 97 4.74 12.70 -18.69
CA LYS A 97 6.07 12.95 -18.07
C LYS A 97 6.23 12.04 -16.86
N VAL A 98 6.81 10.86 -17.08
CA VAL A 98 7.20 9.97 -15.99
C VAL A 98 8.45 10.55 -15.36
N ILE A 99 8.26 11.31 -14.28
CA ILE A 99 9.35 11.79 -13.45
C ILE A 99 9.92 10.58 -12.69
N SER A 100 11.20 10.28 -12.89
CA SER A 100 11.83 9.12 -12.27
C SER A 100 11.88 9.29 -10.73
N LEU A 101 11.92 8.18 -9.97
CA LEU A 101 12.08 8.20 -8.50
C LEU A 101 13.30 9.03 -8.05
N HIS A 102 14.30 9.20 -8.93
CA HIS A 102 15.43 10.08 -8.71
C HIS A 102 15.02 11.56 -8.67
N GLU A 103 14.16 11.99 -9.59
CA GLU A 103 13.69 13.37 -9.70
C GLU A 103 12.68 13.75 -8.60
N TYR A 104 11.82 12.83 -8.17
CA TYR A 104 10.95 13.05 -6.98
C TYR A 104 11.78 13.30 -5.71
N ARG A 105 12.88 12.55 -5.55
CA ARG A 105 13.79 12.67 -4.40
C ARG A 105 14.60 13.97 -4.45
N LEU A 106 14.84 14.53 -5.64
CA LEU A 106 15.47 15.84 -5.79
C LEU A 106 14.51 17.00 -5.48
N LYS A 107 13.23 16.85 -5.83
CA LYS A 107 12.22 17.91 -5.66
C LYS A 107 11.82 18.18 -4.21
N ASN A 108 11.88 17.15 -3.35
CA ASN A 108 11.49 17.24 -1.93
C ASN A 108 12.68 17.41 -0.97
N LYS A 109 13.85 17.77 -1.50
CA LYS A 109 15.04 18.08 -0.69
C LYS A 109 15.13 19.60 -0.54
N LYS A 110 14.30 20.18 0.32
CA LYS A 110 14.41 21.58 0.73
C LYS A 110 14.25 21.70 2.24
#